data_AF-X1NQT6-F1
#
_entry.id   AF-X1NQT6-F1
#
_cell.length_a   1.000
_cell.length_b   1.000
_cell.length_c   1.000
_cell.angle_alpha   90.00
_cell.angle_beta   90.00
_cell.angle_gamma   90.00
#
_symmetry.space_group_name_H-M   'P 1'
#
loop_
_entity.id
_entity.type
_entity.pdbx_description
1 polymer ?
#
loop_
_entity_poly.entity_id
_entity_poly.type
_entity_poly.pdbx_seq_one_letter_code
_entity_poly.pdbx_strand_id
1 'polypeptide(L)'
;MDGDGKAEVYCKAGVGDPRDEKGLVQSGPEYLVKLDGQTGKVVAKTAWLSRDGFSDYNRYCRNFLTVAYLDGRTPSLIMQRGTYNLIKIQALDKDFNQIWYWEAPQEKKKYRGQSSHGLITADVDGDGKDELVIGAAVVDDNGKGLWTLEMGHPDVCYVADIDPGNPGLEVFYGFETRQKTDGICVVDAKTGRKLWAHKK
;
A
#
# COMPACT_ATOMS: atom_id res chain seq x y z
N MET A 1 8.87 12.81 10.12
CA MET A 1 9.68 11.78 9.41
C MET A 1 11.14 11.83 9.81
N ASP A 2 11.69 13.01 10.07
CA ASP A 2 13.11 13.20 10.39
C ASP A 2 13.45 13.20 11.90
N GLY A 3 12.43 13.16 12.76
CA GLY A 3 12.62 13.04 14.21
C GLY A 3 12.91 14.37 14.91
N ASP A 4 12.68 15.51 14.26
CA ASP A 4 12.90 16.84 14.84
C ASP A 4 11.83 17.29 15.86
N GLY A 5 10.81 16.45 16.09
CA GLY A 5 9.68 16.73 16.99
C GLY A 5 8.54 17.52 16.34
N LYS A 6 8.59 17.77 15.03
CA LYS A 6 7.54 18.44 14.25
C LYS A 6 7.09 17.55 13.10
N ALA A 7 5.79 17.58 12.81
CA ALA A 7 5.24 16.84 11.68
C ALA A 7 5.44 17.62 10.37
N GLU A 8 5.66 16.89 9.29
CA GLU A 8 5.65 17.40 7.92
C GLU A 8 4.47 16.81 7.16
N VAL A 9 4.08 17.44 6.04
CA VAL A 9 2.98 16.95 5.20
C VAL A 9 3.55 16.40 3.91
N TYR A 10 3.17 15.16 3.58
CA TYR A 10 3.54 14.51 2.33
C TYR A 10 2.31 14.30 1.47
N CYS A 11 2.40 14.69 0.21
CA CYS A 11 1.30 14.50 -0.73
C CYS A 11 1.79 14.32 -2.16
N LYS A 12 0.91 13.76 -3.00
CA LYS A 12 1.13 13.68 -4.44
C LYS A 12 0.77 15.02 -5.08
N ALA A 13 1.64 15.53 -5.95
CA ALA A 13 1.44 16.80 -6.64
C ALA A 13 1.76 16.71 -8.15
N GLY A 14 1.31 17.71 -8.90
CA GLY A 14 1.61 17.93 -10.32
C GLY A 14 2.04 19.38 -10.59
N VAL A 15 2.10 19.79 -11.86
CA VAL A 15 2.54 21.15 -12.26
C VAL A 15 1.56 21.73 -13.27
N GLY A 16 1.25 23.02 -13.12
CA GLY A 16 0.41 23.77 -14.06
C GLY A 16 -1.01 23.21 -14.15
N ASP A 17 -1.58 23.26 -15.36
CA ASP A 17 -2.87 22.68 -15.68
C ASP A 17 -2.74 21.63 -16.79
N PRO A 18 -2.48 20.35 -16.44
CA PRO A 18 -2.30 19.25 -17.39
C PRO A 18 -3.61 18.51 -17.70
N ARG A 19 -4.77 19.10 -17.37
CA ARG A 19 -6.08 18.44 -17.55
C ARG A 19 -6.44 18.38 -19.04
N ASP A 20 -6.97 17.25 -19.46
CA ASP A 20 -7.63 17.12 -20.76
C ASP A 20 -9.06 17.69 -20.73
N GLU A 21 -9.73 17.62 -21.88
CA GLU A 21 -11.13 18.03 -22.08
C GLU A 21 -12.15 17.28 -21.20
N LYS A 22 -11.77 16.16 -20.60
CA LYS A 22 -12.59 15.40 -19.63
C LYS A 22 -12.20 15.69 -18.17
N GLY A 23 -11.26 16.61 -17.94
CA GLY A 23 -10.74 16.96 -16.62
C GLY A 23 -9.73 15.96 -16.06
N LEU A 24 -9.25 15.01 -16.86
CA LEU A 24 -8.31 13.97 -16.40
C LEU A 24 -6.87 14.45 -16.57
N VAL A 25 -6.02 14.12 -15.61
CA VAL A 25 -4.57 14.38 -15.68
C VAL A 25 -3.85 13.12 -16.16
N GLN A 26 -3.71 12.99 -17.48
CA GLN A 26 -3.16 11.78 -18.12
C GLN A 26 -1.68 11.90 -18.51
N SER A 27 -1.12 13.11 -18.47
CA SER A 27 0.26 13.39 -18.86
C SER A 27 0.94 14.32 -17.84
N GLY A 28 2.17 14.73 -18.14
CA GLY A 28 2.95 15.62 -17.29
C GLY A 28 3.61 14.92 -16.10
N PRO A 29 4.57 15.60 -15.45
CA PRO A 29 5.30 15.06 -14.32
C PRO A 29 4.43 15.00 -13.07
N GLU A 30 4.65 13.96 -12.25
CA GLU A 30 4.00 13.75 -10.97
C GLU A 30 5.07 13.64 -9.89
N TYR A 31 4.82 14.19 -8.71
CA TYR A 31 5.79 14.26 -7.62
C TYR A 31 5.20 13.76 -6.30
N LEU A 32 6.03 13.18 -5.45
CA LEU A 32 5.84 13.23 -4.00
C LEU A 32 6.47 14.54 -3.51
N VAL A 33 5.72 15.35 -2.76
CA VAL A 33 6.23 16.60 -2.18
C VAL A 33 6.25 16.52 -0.66
N LYS A 34 7.31 17.08 -0.05
CA LYS A 34 7.40 17.35 1.38
C LYS A 34 7.06 18.82 1.61
N LEU A 35 6.04 19.09 2.42
CA LEU A 35 5.70 20.42 2.90
C LEU A 35 6.16 20.56 4.35
N ASP A 36 6.71 21.72 4.69
CA ASP A 36 6.88 22.13 6.07
C ASP A 36 5.51 22.18 6.75
N GLY A 37 5.32 21.44 7.85
CA GLY A 37 4.00 21.27 8.45
C GLY A 37 3.46 22.52 9.14
N GLN A 38 4.30 23.51 9.44
CA GLN A 38 3.89 24.76 10.08
C GLN A 38 3.51 25.83 9.06
N THR A 39 4.20 25.85 7.91
CA THR A 39 4.11 26.93 6.92
C THR A 39 3.45 26.51 5.61
N GLY A 40 3.33 25.21 5.34
CA GLY A 40 2.82 24.67 4.08
C GLY A 40 3.76 24.88 2.88
N LYS A 41 4.98 25.38 3.10
CA LYS A 41 5.96 25.57 2.02
C LYS A 41 6.51 24.23 1.53
N VAL A 42 6.62 24.07 0.23
CA VAL A 42 7.35 22.94 -0.36
C VAL A 42 8.83 23.06 0.00
N VAL A 43 9.37 22.05 0.68
CA VAL A 43 10.79 22.01 1.10
C VAL A 43 11.58 20.96 0.33
N ALA A 44 10.93 19.91 -0.19
CA ALA A 44 11.56 18.92 -1.05
C ALA A 44 10.52 18.28 -1.97
N LYS A 45 10.99 17.66 -3.07
CA LYS A 45 10.16 16.81 -3.93
C LYS A 45 10.99 15.73 -4.61
N THR A 46 10.36 14.60 -4.90
CA THR A 46 10.90 13.53 -5.75
C THR A 46 9.82 13.05 -6.73
N ALA A 47 10.19 12.27 -7.74
CA ALA A 47 9.24 11.76 -8.73
C ALA A 47 8.23 10.81 -8.08
N TRP A 48 6.97 10.85 -8.54
CA TRP A 48 5.99 9.82 -8.19
C TRP A 48 6.18 8.56 -9.04
N LEU A 49 5.70 7.41 -8.55
CA LEU A 49 5.74 6.12 -9.25
C LEU A 49 5.22 6.22 -10.68
N SER A 50 5.94 5.67 -11.67
CA SER A 50 5.59 5.80 -13.10
C SER A 50 4.23 5.18 -13.46
N ARG A 51 3.54 5.79 -14.44
CA ARG A 51 2.32 5.28 -15.09
C ARG A 51 2.59 4.10 -16.05
N ASP A 52 3.85 3.77 -16.32
CA ASP A 52 4.21 2.73 -17.28
C ASP A 52 3.66 1.36 -16.87
N GLY A 53 3.19 0.58 -17.85
CA GLY A 53 2.63 -0.76 -17.63
C GLY A 53 1.15 -0.78 -17.22
N PHE A 54 0.53 0.37 -16.95
CA PHE A 54 -0.91 0.48 -16.76
C PHE A 54 -1.62 0.71 -18.10
N SER A 55 -2.79 0.10 -18.29
CA SER A 55 -3.53 0.16 -19.56
C SER A 55 -4.33 1.45 -19.77
N ASP A 56 -4.73 2.13 -18.70
CA ASP A 56 -5.65 3.27 -18.74
C ASP A 56 -5.63 4.08 -17.43
N TYR A 57 -6.28 5.25 -17.48
CA TYR A 57 -6.39 6.20 -16.37
C TYR A 57 -6.93 5.58 -15.09
N ASN A 58 -8.00 4.78 -15.18
CA ASN A 58 -8.66 4.21 -14.01
C ASN A 58 -7.70 3.34 -13.17
N ARG A 59 -6.69 2.72 -13.80
CA ARG A 59 -5.73 1.85 -13.14
C ARG A 59 -4.50 2.58 -12.61
N TYR A 60 -3.94 3.55 -13.34
CA TYR A 60 -2.78 4.31 -12.84
C TYR A 60 -3.15 5.45 -11.88
N CYS A 61 -4.41 5.88 -11.83
CA CYS A 61 -4.86 6.92 -10.91
C CYS A 61 -5.14 6.41 -9.48
N ARG A 62 -4.99 5.11 -9.22
CA ARG A 62 -5.05 4.51 -7.87
C ARG A 62 -3.72 4.72 -7.17
N ASN A 63 -3.68 5.60 -6.18
CA ASN A 63 -2.45 6.01 -5.51
C ASN A 63 -2.67 5.98 -3.99
N PHE A 64 -1.69 5.48 -3.25
CA PHE A 64 -1.70 5.42 -1.79
C PHE A 64 -0.37 5.91 -1.25
N LEU A 65 -0.42 6.43 -0.03
CA LEU A 65 0.73 6.92 0.71
C LEU A 65 0.52 6.58 2.18
N THR A 66 1.52 5.98 2.81
CA THR A 66 1.51 5.72 4.25
C THR A 66 2.92 5.82 4.84
N VAL A 67 3.02 5.62 6.14
CA VAL A 67 4.28 5.51 6.89
C VAL A 67 4.38 4.09 7.46
N ALA A 68 5.55 3.48 7.38
CA ALA A 68 5.86 2.19 8.01
C ALA A 68 7.20 2.26 8.73
N TYR A 69 7.32 1.60 9.88
CA TYR A 69 8.56 1.44 10.62
C TYR A 69 9.28 0.16 10.16
N LEU A 70 9.86 0.20 8.96
CA LEU A 70 10.49 -0.97 8.31
C LEU A 70 11.75 -1.48 9.03
N ASP A 71 12.33 -0.71 9.95
CA ASP A 71 13.43 -1.13 10.84
C ASP A 71 12.98 -1.22 12.31
N GLY A 72 11.67 -1.06 12.55
CA GLY A 72 11.03 -1.03 13.87
C GLY A 72 11.25 0.25 14.67
N ARG A 73 11.87 1.29 14.09
CA ARG A 73 12.30 2.48 14.85
C ARG A 73 12.20 3.80 14.09
N THR A 74 12.61 3.81 12.84
CA THR A 74 12.66 4.98 11.95
C THR A 74 11.49 4.92 10.98
N PRO A 75 10.65 5.97 10.90
CA PRO A 75 9.56 5.97 9.95
C PRO A 75 10.10 6.03 8.50
N SER A 76 9.51 5.24 7.62
CA SER A 76 9.76 5.20 6.18
C SER A 76 8.51 5.62 5.41
N LEU A 77 8.66 6.31 4.28
CA LEU A 77 7.54 6.68 3.42
C LEU A 77 7.26 5.56 2.44
N ILE A 78 5.99 5.14 2.36
CA ILE A 78 5.56 4.08 1.45
C ILE A 78 4.63 4.68 0.40
N MET A 79 5.07 4.64 -0.85
CA MET A 79 4.26 5.03 -2.00
C MET A 79 3.72 3.78 -2.67
N GLN A 80 2.44 3.79 -3.05
CA GLN A 80 1.86 2.75 -3.89
C GLN A 80 1.10 3.34 -5.07
N ARG A 81 1.20 2.67 -6.22
CA ARG A 81 0.35 2.89 -7.40
C ARG A 81 -0.25 1.57 -7.89
N GLY A 82 -1.56 1.59 -8.12
CA GLY A 82 -2.33 0.46 -8.65
C GLY A 82 -2.98 -0.42 -7.58
N THR A 83 -4.05 -1.12 -7.99
CA THR A 83 -4.83 -2.07 -7.16
C THR A 83 -5.18 -3.36 -7.91
N TYR A 84 -5.83 -3.24 -9.06
CA TYR A 84 -6.53 -4.34 -9.75
C TYR A 84 -5.66 -5.28 -10.60
N ASN A 85 -4.46 -4.87 -11.01
CA ASN A 85 -3.58 -5.69 -11.86
C ASN A 85 -2.11 -5.46 -11.47
N LEU A 86 -1.52 -4.41 -12.04
CA LEU A 86 -0.19 -3.93 -11.70
C LEU A 86 -0.26 -3.18 -10.38
N ILE A 87 0.66 -3.49 -9.47
CA ILE A 87 0.84 -2.82 -8.19
C ILE A 87 2.34 -2.53 -8.09
N LYS A 88 2.68 -1.26 -7.90
CA LYS A 88 4.05 -0.79 -7.67
C LYS A 88 4.10 -0.19 -6.28
N ILE A 89 5.11 -0.56 -5.50
CA ILE A 89 5.34 -0.03 -4.16
C ILE A 89 6.80 0.40 -4.06
N GLN A 90 7.05 1.53 -3.42
CA GLN A 90 8.39 2.01 -3.17
C GLN A 90 8.47 2.52 -1.73
N ALA A 91 9.49 2.04 -1.01
CA ALA A 91 9.85 2.54 0.30
C ALA A 91 10.98 3.55 0.17
N LEU A 92 10.83 4.69 0.83
CA LEU A 92 11.79 5.78 0.84
C LEU A 92 12.15 6.17 2.27
N ASP A 93 13.39 6.59 2.47
CA ASP A 93 13.80 7.27 3.71
C ASP A 93 13.32 8.73 3.74
N LYS A 94 13.65 9.44 4.82
CA LYS A 94 13.28 10.85 5.04
C LYS A 94 13.84 11.82 3.99
N ASP A 95 14.92 11.45 3.31
CA ASP A 95 15.62 12.24 2.30
C ASP A 95 15.22 11.81 0.86
N PHE A 96 14.21 10.94 0.74
CA PHE A 96 13.74 10.33 -0.49
C PHE A 96 14.72 9.37 -1.18
N ASN A 97 15.71 8.83 -0.45
CA ASN A 97 16.50 7.72 -0.98
C ASN A 97 15.66 6.44 -0.96
N GLN A 98 15.77 5.64 -2.01
CA GLN A 98 15.07 4.37 -2.09
C GLN A 98 15.66 3.35 -1.11
N ILE A 99 14.79 2.83 -0.23
CA ILE A 99 15.10 1.66 0.61
C ILE A 99 14.92 0.40 -0.24
N TRP A 100 13.74 0.23 -0.82
CA TRP A 100 13.45 -0.84 -1.78
C TRP A 100 12.33 -0.43 -2.76
N TYR A 101 12.25 -1.19 -3.85
CA TYR A 101 11.16 -1.10 -4.83
C TYR A 101 10.58 -2.49 -5.05
N TRP A 102 9.26 -2.57 -5.12
CA TRP A 102 8.51 -3.80 -5.31
C TRP A 102 7.46 -3.64 -6.40
N GLU A 103 7.32 -4.66 -7.24
CA GLU A 103 6.30 -4.71 -8.27
C GLU A 103 5.70 -6.11 -8.36
N ALA A 104 4.39 -6.21 -8.13
CA ALA A 104 3.67 -7.49 -8.03
C ALA A 104 4.00 -8.48 -9.18
N PRO A 105 3.84 -8.11 -10.47
CA PRO A 105 4.22 -8.96 -11.60
C PRO A 105 5.67 -9.44 -11.62
N GLN A 106 6.61 -8.62 -11.14
CA GLN A 106 8.05 -8.90 -11.22
C GLN A 106 8.46 -9.89 -10.14
N GLU A 107 7.81 -9.87 -8.98
CA GLU A 107 8.00 -10.92 -7.99
C GLU A 107 7.31 -12.21 -8.44
N LYS A 108 5.97 -12.24 -8.43
CA LYS A 108 5.18 -13.41 -8.85
C LYS A 108 3.81 -12.96 -9.35
N LYS A 109 3.33 -13.57 -10.43
CA LYS A 109 2.01 -13.27 -11.02
C LYS A 109 0.85 -13.32 -10.01
N LYS A 110 0.95 -14.15 -8.97
CA LYS A 110 -0.06 -14.31 -7.91
C LYS A 110 -0.32 -13.07 -7.05
N TYR A 111 0.58 -12.09 -7.04
CA TYR A 111 0.37 -10.82 -6.34
C TYR A 111 -0.45 -9.81 -7.15
N ARG A 112 -0.72 -10.08 -8.43
CA ARG A 112 -1.52 -9.19 -9.27
C ARG A 112 -2.96 -9.11 -8.75
N GLY A 113 -3.50 -7.89 -8.73
CA GLY A 113 -4.90 -7.66 -8.42
C GLY A 113 -5.34 -7.97 -6.99
N GLN A 114 -4.39 -8.07 -6.05
CA GLN A 114 -4.68 -8.40 -4.66
C GLN A 114 -4.86 -7.16 -3.78
N SER A 115 -4.47 -5.97 -4.25
CA SER A 115 -4.50 -4.78 -3.39
C SER A 115 -5.91 -4.20 -3.24
N SER A 116 -6.23 -3.63 -2.08
CA SER A 116 -7.52 -3.03 -1.70
C SER A 116 -7.58 -1.53 -1.97
N HIS A 117 -8.63 -0.87 -1.46
CA HIS A 117 -8.74 0.59 -1.37
C HIS A 117 -8.08 1.19 -0.12
N GLY A 118 -7.14 0.47 0.49
CA GLY A 118 -6.31 0.94 1.59
C GLY A 118 -4.89 0.38 1.53
N LEU A 119 -4.01 0.96 2.33
CA LEU A 119 -2.65 0.49 2.53
C LEU A 119 -2.39 0.56 4.03
N ILE A 120 -2.40 -0.60 4.69
CA ILE A 120 -2.30 -0.72 6.15
C ILE A 120 -0.91 -1.21 6.50
N THR A 121 -0.34 -0.65 7.57
CA THR A 121 0.98 -1.02 8.10
C THR A 121 0.80 -1.62 9.48
N ALA A 122 1.43 -2.77 9.72
CA ALA A 122 1.41 -3.44 11.02
C ALA A 122 2.55 -4.45 11.09
N ASP A 123 3.12 -4.64 12.27
CA ASP A 123 3.94 -5.81 12.63
C ASP A 123 3.04 -7.04 12.70
N VAL A 124 2.89 -7.74 11.57
CA VAL A 124 2.01 -8.91 11.48
C VAL A 124 2.75 -10.18 11.85
N ASP A 125 4.09 -10.18 11.80
CA ASP A 125 4.90 -11.37 12.03
C ASP A 125 5.61 -11.41 13.39
N GLY A 126 5.61 -10.30 14.12
CA GLY A 126 6.09 -10.14 15.49
C GLY A 126 7.59 -9.87 15.62
N ASP A 127 8.26 -9.44 14.55
CA ASP A 127 9.69 -9.11 14.58
C ASP A 127 9.99 -7.66 15.03
N GLY A 128 8.94 -6.86 15.27
CA GLY A 128 9.02 -5.48 15.72
C GLY A 128 9.09 -4.45 14.59
N LYS A 129 8.92 -4.86 13.33
CA LYS A 129 8.89 -3.97 12.16
C LYS A 129 7.53 -4.05 11.48
N ASP A 130 7.21 -3.03 10.71
CA ASP A 130 5.94 -3.00 9.99
C ASP A 130 6.02 -3.70 8.62
N GLU A 131 5.09 -4.63 8.39
CA GLU A 131 4.73 -5.12 7.06
C GLU A 131 3.63 -4.25 6.43
N LEU A 132 3.42 -4.43 5.13
CA LEU A 132 2.39 -3.75 4.35
C LEU A 132 1.26 -4.72 3.99
N VAL A 133 0.13 -4.61 4.69
CA VAL A 133 -1.13 -5.26 4.32
C VAL A 133 -1.78 -4.43 3.21
N ILE A 134 -1.48 -4.79 1.95
CA ILE A 134 -1.91 -4.01 0.78
C ILE A 134 -3.31 -4.36 0.30
N GLY A 135 -3.97 -5.32 0.93
CA GLY A 135 -5.23 -5.94 0.53
C GLY A 135 -5.20 -7.42 0.85
N ALA A 136 -5.56 -8.28 -0.09
CA ALA A 136 -5.49 -9.75 0.02
C ALA A 136 -4.05 -10.30 -0.11
N ALA A 137 -3.04 -9.46 0.06
CA ALA A 137 -1.62 -9.80 0.08
C ALA A 137 -0.88 -8.92 1.08
N VAL A 138 0.27 -9.41 1.54
CA VAL A 138 1.17 -8.74 2.46
C VAL A 138 2.57 -8.66 1.85
N VAL A 139 3.20 -7.49 1.94
CA VAL A 139 4.60 -7.27 1.58
C VAL A 139 5.39 -7.04 2.87
N ASP A 140 6.47 -7.79 3.01
CA ASP A 140 7.37 -7.84 4.14
C ASP A 140 8.18 -6.53 4.32
N ASP A 141 8.72 -6.30 5.53
CA ASP A 141 9.57 -5.13 5.88
C ASP A 141 10.68 -4.85 4.85
N ASN A 142 11.24 -5.93 4.30
CA ASN A 142 12.35 -5.96 3.37
C ASN A 142 11.94 -5.86 1.89
N GLY A 143 10.66 -5.61 1.61
CA GLY A 143 10.15 -5.39 0.26
C GLY A 143 9.94 -6.66 -0.56
N LYS A 144 9.75 -7.81 0.09
CA LYS A 144 9.36 -9.08 -0.56
C LYS A 144 7.92 -9.43 -0.20
N GLY A 145 7.20 -10.11 -1.08
CA GLY A 145 5.87 -10.59 -0.75
C GLY A 145 5.91 -11.68 0.31
N LEU A 146 5.26 -11.45 1.45
CA LEU A 146 5.14 -12.40 2.55
C LEU A 146 4.13 -13.50 2.19
N TRP A 147 2.89 -13.11 1.86
CA TRP A 147 1.87 -14.02 1.35
C TRP A 147 0.79 -13.31 0.53
N THR A 148 -0.02 -14.10 -0.17
CA THR A 148 -1.23 -13.65 -0.91
C THR A 148 -2.29 -14.73 -0.83
N LEU A 149 -3.55 -14.34 -0.69
CA LEU A 149 -4.71 -15.24 -0.71
C LEU A 149 -5.08 -15.67 -2.14
N GLU A 150 -4.63 -14.94 -3.15
CA GLU A 150 -5.00 -15.15 -4.57
C GLU A 150 -6.51 -15.04 -4.80
N MET A 151 -7.20 -14.29 -3.95
CA MET A 151 -8.66 -14.10 -3.98
C MET A 151 -9.07 -12.82 -4.74
N GLY A 152 -8.10 -11.98 -5.12
CA GLY A 152 -8.36 -10.74 -5.87
C GLY A 152 -8.59 -9.55 -4.96
N HIS A 153 -9.22 -8.51 -5.51
CA HIS A 153 -9.40 -7.21 -4.85
C HIS A 153 -10.47 -7.27 -3.75
N PRO A 154 -10.14 -6.87 -2.51
CA PRO A 154 -11.12 -6.61 -1.46
C PRO A 154 -11.36 -5.11 -1.25
N ASP A 155 -12.60 -4.77 -0.90
CA ASP A 155 -12.99 -3.41 -0.50
C ASP A 155 -12.91 -3.24 1.01
N VAL A 156 -13.11 -4.33 1.75
CA VAL A 156 -13.03 -4.37 3.20
C VAL A 156 -11.75 -5.11 3.60
N CYS A 157 -10.90 -4.43 4.37
CA CYS A 157 -9.65 -4.95 4.89
C CYS A 157 -9.40 -4.27 6.26
N TYR A 158 -9.52 -5.01 7.35
CA TYR A 158 -9.24 -4.52 8.69
C TYR A 158 -8.21 -5.41 9.36
N VAL A 159 -7.13 -4.80 9.86
CA VAL A 159 -6.08 -5.49 10.62
C VAL A 159 -6.26 -5.15 12.09
N ALA A 160 -6.43 -6.17 12.94
CA ALA A 160 -6.60 -6.02 14.38
C ALA A 160 -6.37 -7.36 15.09
N ASP A 161 -6.24 -7.33 16.42
CA ASP A 161 -6.42 -8.52 17.27
C ASP A 161 -7.94 -8.78 17.37
N ILE A 162 -8.46 -9.63 16.48
CA ILE A 162 -9.89 -9.92 16.32
C ILE A 162 -10.27 -11.15 17.13
N ASP A 163 -9.41 -12.18 17.12
CA ASP A 163 -9.54 -13.40 17.91
C ASP A 163 -8.37 -13.52 18.89
N PRO A 164 -8.53 -13.05 20.14
CA PRO A 164 -7.48 -13.15 21.16
C PRO A 164 -7.02 -14.58 21.48
N GLY A 165 -7.74 -15.60 21.02
CA GLY A 165 -7.35 -17.01 21.10
C GLY A 165 -6.32 -17.44 20.05
N ASN A 166 -6.13 -16.65 18.99
CA ASN A 166 -5.10 -16.83 17.96
C ASN A 166 -3.97 -15.81 18.21
N PRO A 167 -2.79 -16.21 18.70
CA PRO A 167 -1.72 -15.27 18.99
C PRO A 167 -1.27 -14.49 17.73
N GLY A 168 -1.34 -13.17 17.79
CA GLY A 168 -0.95 -12.28 16.70
C GLY A 168 -2.10 -11.35 16.30
N LEU A 169 -2.06 -10.88 15.05
CA LEU A 169 -3.14 -10.09 14.44
C LEU A 169 -3.89 -10.94 13.43
N GLU A 170 -5.12 -10.54 13.15
CA GLU A 170 -5.94 -11.04 12.05
C GLU A 170 -6.22 -9.95 11.01
N VAL A 171 -6.60 -10.40 9.81
CA VAL A 171 -7.20 -9.56 8.79
C VAL A 171 -8.62 -10.02 8.48
N PHE A 172 -9.59 -9.14 8.69
CA PHE A 172 -10.97 -9.32 8.24
C PHE A 172 -11.12 -8.77 6.83
N TYR A 173 -11.67 -9.59 5.93
CA TYR A 173 -11.88 -9.27 4.53
C TYR A 173 -13.34 -9.29 4.10
N GLY A 174 -13.66 -8.41 3.16
CA GLY A 174 -14.82 -8.47 2.28
C GLY A 174 -14.37 -8.24 0.84
N PHE A 175 -14.55 -9.25 -0.02
CA PHE A 175 -14.06 -9.28 -1.39
C PHE A 175 -15.06 -8.67 -2.39
N GLU A 176 -14.59 -7.72 -3.21
CA GLU A 176 -15.33 -7.24 -4.39
C GLU A 176 -15.29 -8.30 -5.49
N THR A 177 -14.12 -8.93 -5.67
CA THR A 177 -13.95 -10.00 -6.66
C THR A 177 -14.85 -11.18 -6.30
N ARG A 178 -15.75 -11.56 -7.21
CA ARG A 178 -16.72 -12.63 -6.99
C ARG A 178 -16.02 -13.94 -6.58
N GLN A 179 -16.31 -14.38 -5.35
CA GLN A 179 -15.90 -15.68 -4.86
C GLN A 179 -17.04 -16.70 -4.98
N LYS A 180 -16.69 -17.98 -5.14
CA LYS A 180 -17.68 -19.08 -5.02
C LYS A 180 -18.09 -19.31 -3.56
N THR A 181 -17.18 -19.06 -2.63
CA THR A 181 -17.32 -19.18 -1.17
C THR A 181 -16.21 -18.33 -0.53
N ASP A 182 -16.32 -17.99 0.75
CA ASP A 182 -15.30 -17.25 1.50
C ASP A 182 -15.11 -15.78 1.07
N GLY A 183 -16.10 -15.19 0.39
CA GLY A 183 -16.07 -13.76 0.02
C GLY A 183 -16.01 -12.81 1.23
N ILE A 184 -16.33 -13.33 2.42
CA ILE A 184 -16.10 -12.67 3.70
C ILE A 184 -15.35 -13.66 4.59
N CYS A 185 -14.19 -13.27 5.10
CA CYS A 185 -13.35 -14.17 5.89
C CYS A 185 -12.48 -13.42 6.90
N VAL A 186 -11.96 -14.18 7.86
CA VAL A 186 -10.89 -13.75 8.78
C VAL A 186 -9.71 -14.67 8.56
N VAL A 187 -8.53 -14.10 8.40
CA VAL A 187 -7.27 -14.84 8.26
C VAL A 187 -6.26 -14.36 9.28
N ASP A 188 -5.35 -15.25 9.66
CA ASP A 188 -4.15 -14.94 10.42
C ASP A 188 -3.26 -13.97 9.61
N ALA A 189 -2.87 -12.84 10.19
CA ALA A 189 -2.17 -11.77 9.46
C ALA A 189 -0.74 -12.16 9.08
N LYS A 190 -0.07 -13.02 9.86
CA LYS A 190 1.28 -13.50 9.56
C LYS A 190 1.31 -14.45 8.37
N THR A 191 0.31 -15.31 8.25
CA THR A 191 0.36 -16.48 7.36
C THR A 191 -0.67 -16.49 6.24
N GLY A 192 -1.72 -15.66 6.34
CA GLY A 192 -2.89 -15.72 5.46
C GLY A 192 -3.74 -16.98 5.67
N ARG A 193 -3.46 -17.77 6.71
CA ARG A 193 -4.26 -18.97 7.05
C ARG A 193 -5.66 -18.53 7.45
N LYS A 194 -6.66 -19.06 6.74
CA LYS A 194 -8.07 -18.79 7.01
C LYS A 194 -8.49 -19.39 8.35
N LEU A 195 -8.96 -18.52 9.25
CA LEU A 195 -9.48 -18.89 10.57
C LEU A 195 -10.98 -19.11 10.52
N TRP A 196 -11.68 -18.21 9.81
CA TRP A 196 -13.12 -18.29 9.61
C TRP A 196 -13.49 -17.77 8.22
N ALA A 197 -14.59 -18.26 7.67
CA ALA A 197 -15.17 -17.70 6.46
C ALA A 197 -16.66 -17.96 6.34
N HIS A 198 -17.37 -17.00 5.74
CA HIS A 198 -18.75 -17.18 5.33
C HIS A 198 -18.83 -18.09 4.10
N LYS A 199 -19.57 -19.19 4.23
CA LYS A 199 -19.63 -20.24 3.20
C LYS A 199 -20.72 -20.08 2.16
N LYS A 200 -21.73 -19.24 2.42
CA LYS A 200 -22.90 -19.07 1.56
C LYS A 200 -22.72 -17.94 0.55
#